data_AF-A0A1E4PN95-F1
#
_entry.id   AF-A0A1E4PN95-F1
#
_cell.length_a   1.000
_cell.length_b   1.000
_cell.length_c   1.000
_cell.angle_alpha   90.00
_cell.angle_beta   90.00
_cell.angle_gamma   90.00
#
_symmetry.space_group_name_H-M   'P 1'
#
loop_
_entity.id
_entity.type
_entity.pdbx_description
1 polymer ?
#
loop_
_entity_poly.entity_id
_entity_poly.type
_entity_poly.pdbx_seq_one_letter_code
_entity_poly.pdbx_strand_id
1 'polypeptide(L)'
;MIEGTCHCGAVRWQFDGDPERATACNCSVCRRYGALWAYGCEDEDVRASGPTHVYVRGARIAFHFCPVCGCMAFWRAQARDASGRRRIAVNLRLAEPAAVGHVPIDHLDGLHDFDHLPRDGRRVADYWY
;
A
#
# COMPACT_ATOMS: atom_id res chain seq x y z
N MET A 1 -12.82 5.25 -8.09
CA MET A 1 -11.58 5.99 -7.75
C MET A 1 -11.56 6.10 -6.23
N ILE A 2 -10.44 5.71 -5.64
CA ILE A 2 -10.21 5.77 -4.20
C ILE A 2 -9.07 6.74 -3.99
N GLU A 3 -9.20 7.61 -2.99
CA GLU A 3 -8.17 8.57 -2.62
C GLU A 3 -7.68 8.27 -1.21
N GLY A 4 -6.40 8.50 -0.97
CA GLY A 4 -5.86 8.49 0.37
C GLY A 4 -4.90 9.65 0.59
N THR A 5 -4.91 10.13 1.81
CA THR A 5 -4.16 11.31 2.22
C THR A 5 -3.48 11.03 3.56
N CYS A 6 -2.24 11.47 3.73
CA CYS A 6 -1.60 11.41 5.05
C CYS A 6 -2.32 12.32 6.04
N HIS A 7 -2.12 12.12 7.34
CA HIS A 7 -2.85 12.85 8.37
C HIS A 7 -2.78 14.39 8.23
N CYS A 8 -1.63 14.94 7.82
CA CYS A 8 -1.47 16.39 7.65
C CYS A 8 -1.86 16.94 6.27
N GLY A 9 -2.31 16.09 5.33
CA GLY A 9 -2.72 16.53 4.00
C GLY A 9 -1.61 16.68 2.94
N ALA A 10 -0.34 16.59 3.34
CA ALA A 10 0.81 16.92 2.49
C ALA A 10 1.14 15.85 1.43
N VAL A 11 0.88 14.57 1.71
CA VAL A 11 1.09 13.44 0.80
C VAL A 11 -0.25 12.83 0.44
N ARG A 12 -0.47 12.61 -0.84
CA ARG A 12 -1.74 12.08 -1.37
C ARG A 12 -1.46 11.00 -2.40
N TRP A 13 -2.40 10.08 -2.53
CA TRP A 13 -2.44 9.13 -3.63
C TRP A 13 -3.87 8.96 -4.14
N GLN A 14 -3.97 8.58 -5.41
CA GLN A 14 -5.20 8.21 -6.09
C GLN A 14 -5.02 6.81 -6.68
N PHE A 15 -6.08 6.02 -6.59
CA PHE A 15 -6.20 4.68 -7.17
C PHE A 15 -7.44 4.63 -8.06
N ASP A 16 -7.24 4.36 -9.34
CA ASP A 16 -8.31 4.22 -10.32
C ASP A 16 -8.86 2.80 -10.29
N GLY A 17 -10.16 2.69 -10.02
CA GLY A 17 -10.85 1.41 -9.86
C GLY A 17 -11.09 1.04 -8.39
N ASP A 18 -11.37 -0.25 -8.19
CA ASP A 18 -11.60 -0.88 -6.89
C ASP A 18 -10.60 -2.04 -6.75
N PRO A 19 -9.71 -2.04 -5.74
CA PRO A 19 -8.74 -3.12 -5.59
C PRO A 19 -9.45 -4.43 -5.25
N GLU A 20 -9.12 -5.49 -5.97
CA GLU A 20 -9.69 -6.83 -5.74
C GLU A 20 -9.39 -7.39 -4.33
N ARG A 21 -8.37 -6.85 -3.68
CA ARG A 21 -7.81 -7.29 -2.39
C ARG A 21 -6.90 -6.20 -1.82
N ALA A 22 -6.74 -6.21 -0.50
CA ALA A 22 -5.67 -5.52 0.19
C ALA A 22 -4.75 -6.53 0.89
N THR A 23 -3.45 -6.37 0.76
CA THR A 23 -2.50 -7.32 1.36
C THR A 23 -2.05 -6.89 2.74
N ALA A 24 -2.25 -7.78 3.71
CA ALA A 24 -1.64 -7.73 5.03
C ALA A 24 -0.42 -8.67 5.07
N CYS A 25 0.79 -8.09 5.03
CA CYS A 25 2.03 -8.87 4.99
C CYS A 25 2.75 -8.88 6.34
N ASN A 26 3.18 -10.06 6.79
CA ASN A 26 3.89 -10.27 8.06
C ASN A 26 5.42 -10.04 7.97
N CYS A 27 5.97 -9.63 6.82
CA CYS A 27 7.42 -9.47 6.68
C CYS A 27 7.97 -8.43 7.68
N SER A 28 9.28 -8.47 7.91
CA SER A 28 9.93 -7.65 8.94
C SER A 28 9.64 -6.14 8.83
N VAL A 29 9.37 -5.63 7.63
CA VAL A 29 9.05 -4.21 7.42
C VAL A 29 7.53 -3.96 7.44
N CYS A 30 6.75 -4.72 6.66
CA CYS A 30 5.30 -4.51 6.55
C CYS A 30 4.57 -4.65 7.88
N ARG A 31 4.90 -5.68 8.70
CA ARG A 31 4.25 -5.86 10.01
C ARG A 31 4.53 -4.71 10.99
N ARG A 32 5.67 -4.03 10.83
CA ARG A 32 6.06 -2.89 11.70
C ARG A 32 5.42 -1.58 11.24
N TYR A 33 5.18 -1.43 9.95
CA TYR A 33 4.41 -0.30 9.43
C TYR A 33 2.90 -0.48 9.58
N GLY A 34 2.42 -1.72 9.74
CA GLY A 34 0.99 -2.00 9.90
C GLY A 34 0.15 -1.63 8.67
N ALA A 35 0.78 -1.54 7.50
CA ALA A 35 0.13 -1.09 6.26
C ALA A 35 -0.73 -2.18 5.62
N LEU A 36 -1.78 -1.76 4.92
CA LEU A 36 -2.63 -2.60 4.08
C LEU A 36 -2.47 -2.16 2.63
N TRP A 37 -1.90 -3.02 1.78
CA TRP A 37 -1.44 -2.63 0.45
C TRP A 37 -2.46 -2.94 -0.64
N ALA A 38 -2.85 -1.92 -1.42
CA ALA A 38 -3.51 -2.10 -2.72
C ALA A 38 -2.49 -1.84 -3.83
N TYR A 39 -2.35 -2.79 -4.76
CA TYR A 39 -1.30 -2.77 -5.77
C TYR A 39 -1.81 -2.25 -7.11
N GLY A 40 -1.02 -1.42 -7.76
CA GLY A 40 -1.25 -0.93 -9.11
C GLY A 40 0.06 -0.70 -9.85
N CYS A 41 0.01 0.12 -10.88
CA CYS A 41 1.09 0.64 -11.68
C CYS A 41 1.10 2.16 -11.67
N GLU A 42 2.28 2.72 -11.37
CA GLU A 42 2.49 4.15 -11.34
C GLU A 42 2.23 4.80 -12.70
N ASP A 43 1.55 5.94 -12.68
CA ASP A 43 1.12 6.75 -13.83
C ASP A 43 0.02 6.10 -14.71
N GLU A 44 -0.39 4.87 -14.40
CA GLU A 44 -1.52 4.18 -15.02
C GLU A 44 -2.77 4.26 -14.14
N ASP A 45 -2.92 3.33 -13.19
CA ASP A 45 -4.05 3.25 -12.25
C ASP A 45 -3.71 3.86 -10.87
N VAL A 46 -2.43 4.19 -10.61
CA VAL A 46 -2.02 4.81 -9.35
C VAL A 46 -1.19 6.07 -9.58
N ARG A 47 -1.55 7.14 -8.89
CA ARG A 47 -0.81 8.41 -8.86
C ARG A 47 -0.54 8.81 -7.43
N ALA A 48 0.69 9.22 -7.12
CA ALA A 48 1.06 9.71 -5.79
C ALA A 48 1.76 11.08 -5.92
N SER A 49 1.46 11.98 -4.99
CA SER A 49 1.98 13.35 -5.00
C SER A 49 2.29 13.85 -3.57
N GLY A 50 3.09 14.91 -3.51
CA GLY A 50 3.55 15.51 -2.26
C GLY A 50 4.97 15.08 -1.84
N PRO A 51 5.58 15.77 -0.86
CA PRO A 51 6.93 15.49 -0.42
C PRO A 51 6.98 14.21 0.44
N THR A 52 7.96 13.34 0.20
CA THR A 52 8.13 12.08 0.96
C THR A 52 9.57 11.89 1.44
N HIS A 53 9.73 11.37 2.65
CA HIS A 53 10.97 10.66 3.02
C HIS A 53 10.89 9.21 2.54
N VAL A 54 12.07 8.64 2.22
CA VAL A 54 12.17 7.33 1.58
C VAL A 54 13.07 6.42 2.39
N TYR A 55 12.57 5.22 2.69
CA TYR A 55 13.38 4.11 3.20
C TYR A 55 13.44 3.00 2.15
N VAL A 56 14.66 2.61 1.77
CA VAL A 56 14.88 1.61 0.74
C VAL A 56 15.22 0.27 1.39
N ARG A 57 14.41 -0.76 1.12
CA ARG A 57 14.65 -2.13 1.59
C ARG A 57 15.31 -2.94 0.48
N GLY A 58 16.64 -3.12 0.60
CA GLY A 58 17.43 -3.80 -0.42
C GLY A 58 17.36 -3.08 -1.77
N ALA A 59 17.46 -3.81 -2.88
CA ALA A 59 17.51 -3.20 -4.22
C ALA A 59 16.12 -3.02 -4.88
N ARG A 60 15.02 -3.46 -4.25
CA ARG A 60 13.73 -3.64 -4.96
C ARG A 60 12.65 -2.65 -4.58
N ILE A 61 12.51 -2.30 -3.30
CA ILE A 61 11.33 -1.58 -2.79
C ILE A 61 11.77 -0.32 -2.03
N ALA A 62 11.18 0.81 -2.40
CA ALA A 62 11.26 2.08 -1.69
C ALA A 62 9.94 2.36 -0.97
N PHE A 63 9.98 2.52 0.35
CA PHE A 63 8.84 2.90 1.19
C PHE A 63 8.81 4.42 1.33
N HIS A 64 7.68 5.03 1.00
CA HIS A 64 7.48 6.48 1.01
C HIS A 64 6.55 6.86 2.16
N PHE A 65 7.02 7.76 3.02
CA PHE A 65 6.26 8.26 4.16
C PHE A 65 6.28 9.78 4.24
N CYS A 66 5.23 10.34 4.84
CA CYS A 66 5.10 11.78 4.99
C CYS A 66 6.19 12.32 5.93
N PRO A 67 6.98 13.33 5.52
CA PRO A 67 8.02 13.91 6.35
C PRO A 67 7.46 14.74 7.52
N VAL A 68 6.18 15.09 7.48
CA VAL A 68 5.53 15.94 8.50
C VAL A 68 4.86 15.09 9.57
N CYS A 69 4.03 14.12 9.19
CA CYS A 69 3.25 13.32 10.14
C CYS A 69 3.66 11.84 10.23
N GLY A 70 4.68 11.41 9.47
CA GLY A 70 5.21 10.05 9.53
C GLY A 70 4.34 8.96 8.90
N CYS A 71 3.14 9.27 8.39
CA CYS A 71 2.26 8.27 7.78
C CYS A 71 2.95 7.56 6.61
N MET A 72 2.94 6.23 6.64
CA MET A 72 3.39 5.37 5.53
C MET A 72 2.38 5.42 4.39
N ALA A 73 2.74 6.07 3.28
CA ALA A 73 1.78 6.39 2.22
C ALA A 73 1.70 5.30 1.14
N PHE A 74 2.84 4.88 0.62
CA PHE A 74 2.95 3.88 -0.44
C PHE A 74 4.34 3.25 -0.43
N TRP A 75 4.49 2.13 -1.13
CA TRP A 75 5.81 1.69 -1.57
C TRP A 75 5.86 1.65 -3.09
N ARG A 76 7.05 1.87 -3.64
CA ARG A 76 7.33 1.94 -5.07
C ARG A 76 8.46 0.98 -5.43
N ALA A 77 8.31 0.25 -6.53
CA ALA A 77 9.39 -0.56 -7.09
C ALA A 77 10.52 0.36 -7.59
N GLN A 78 11.77 0.03 -7.26
CA GLN A 78 12.91 0.84 -7.71
C GLN A 78 13.14 0.74 -9.23
N ALA A 79 12.98 -0.46 -9.78
CA ALA A 79 13.11 -0.71 -11.22
C ALA A 79 11.73 -0.75 -11.90
N ARG A 80 11.71 -0.34 -13.17
CA ARG A 80 10.62 -0.63 -14.11
C ARG A 80 10.78 -2.06 -14.62
N ASP A 81 9.68 -2.71 -15.00
CA ASP A 81 9.70 -4.02 -15.64
C ASP A 81 10.13 -3.92 -17.13
N ALA A 82 10.16 -5.06 -17.83
CA ALA A 82 10.55 -5.13 -19.24
C ALA A 82 9.64 -4.30 -20.18
N SER A 83 8.40 -4.01 -19.77
CA SER A 83 7.46 -3.16 -20.51
C SER A 83 7.55 -1.68 -20.11
N GLY A 84 8.50 -1.31 -19.25
CA GLY A 84 8.66 0.05 -18.76
C GLY A 84 7.68 0.44 -17.65
N ARG A 85 6.88 -0.50 -17.14
CA ARG A 85 5.87 -0.25 -16.11
C ARG A 85 6.49 -0.30 -14.73
N ARG A 86 5.99 0.51 -13.79
CA ARG A 86 6.52 0.54 -12.41
C ARG A 86 5.44 0.15 -11.41
N ARG A 87 5.65 -0.99 -10.75
CA ARG A 87 4.75 -1.45 -9.68
C ARG A 87 4.80 -0.47 -8.49
N ILE A 88 3.62 -0.18 -7.95
CA ILE A 88 3.43 0.65 -6.75
C ILE A 88 2.31 0.02 -5.92
N ALA A 89 2.34 0.19 -4.60
CA ALA A 89 1.17 -0.12 -3.78
C ALA A 89 0.93 0.98 -2.75
N VAL A 90 -0.33 1.39 -2.64
CA VAL A 90 -0.80 2.43 -1.73
C VAL A 90 -1.31 1.83 -0.44
N ASN A 91 -1.11 2.53 0.68
CA ASN A 91 -1.60 2.11 1.98
C ASN A 91 -3.06 2.53 2.14
N LEU A 92 -3.99 1.57 2.08
CA LEU A 92 -5.43 1.83 2.22
C LEU A 92 -5.83 2.42 3.56
N ARG A 93 -4.95 2.37 4.58
CA ARG A 93 -5.20 3.04 5.86
C ARG A 93 -5.24 4.57 5.79
N LEU A 94 -4.83 5.15 4.67
CA LEU A 94 -4.89 6.60 4.42
C LEU A 94 -6.17 7.02 3.67
N ALA A 95 -6.99 6.07 3.23
CA ALA A 95 -8.28 6.35 2.61
C ALA A 95 -9.39 6.47 3.66
N GLU A 96 -10.48 7.12 3.28
CA GLU A 96 -11.69 7.13 4.10
C GLU A 96 -12.24 5.70 4.27
N PRO A 97 -12.58 5.25 5.50
CA PRO A 97 -12.99 3.87 5.75
C PRO A 97 -14.17 3.40 4.89
N ALA A 98 -15.11 4.30 4.57
CA ALA A 98 -16.26 3.98 3.73
C ALA A 98 -15.88 3.62 2.29
N ALA A 99 -14.73 4.09 1.78
CA ALA A 99 -14.29 3.83 0.41
C ALA A 99 -13.56 2.48 0.26
N VAL A 100 -13.05 1.90 1.35
CA VAL A 100 -12.17 0.72 1.30
C VAL A 100 -12.58 -0.40 2.26
N GLY A 101 -13.53 -0.16 3.17
CA GLY A 101 -13.91 -1.11 4.21
C GLY A 101 -14.40 -2.46 3.67
N HIS A 102 -14.97 -2.48 2.46
CA HIS A 102 -15.45 -3.70 1.81
C HIS A 102 -14.33 -4.56 1.18
N VAL A 103 -13.15 -3.99 0.97
CA VAL A 103 -12.05 -4.66 0.27
C VAL A 103 -11.59 -5.89 1.07
N PRO A 104 -11.50 -7.08 0.46
CA PRO A 104 -11.10 -8.29 1.17
C PRO A 104 -9.60 -8.28 1.50
N ILE A 105 -9.22 -8.94 2.59
CA ILE A 105 -7.82 -9.06 3.02
C ILE A 105 -7.22 -10.36 2.49
N ASP A 106 -6.07 -10.23 1.84
CA ASP A 106 -5.20 -11.35 1.50
C ASP A 106 -3.96 -11.30 2.41
N HIS A 107 -3.72 -12.38 3.15
CA HIS A 107 -2.53 -12.51 3.98
C HIS A 107 -1.35 -13.01 3.16
N LEU A 108 -0.20 -12.35 3.31
CA LEU A 108 1.06 -12.76 2.70
C LEU A 108 2.06 -13.12 3.79
N ASP A 109 2.55 -14.36 3.78
CA ASP A 109 3.68 -14.76 4.61
C ASP A 109 4.99 -14.31 3.96
N GLY A 110 5.31 -13.02 4.10
CA GLY A 110 6.58 -12.48 3.65
C GLY A 110 7.73 -12.66 4.65
N LEU A 111 7.55 -13.45 5.72
CA LEU A 111 8.59 -13.74 6.70
C LEU A 111 9.31 -15.06 6.40
N HIS A 112 8.57 -16.09 6.02
CA HIS A 112 9.12 -17.43 5.78
C HIS A 112 9.18 -17.76 4.29
N ASP A 113 8.03 -17.91 3.64
CA ASP A 113 7.96 -18.58 2.33
C ASP A 113 7.56 -17.66 1.17
N PHE A 114 7.15 -16.43 1.44
CA PHE A 114 6.63 -15.45 0.47
C PHE A 114 5.35 -15.90 -0.26
N ASP A 115 4.56 -16.76 0.39
CA ASP A 115 3.31 -17.30 -0.15
C ASP A 115 2.05 -16.62 0.40
N HIS A 116 1.00 -16.65 -0.42
CA HIS A 116 -0.33 -16.23 -0.01
C HIS A 116 -0.97 -17.28 0.90
N LEU A 117 -1.43 -16.84 2.07
CA LEU A 117 -2.18 -17.71 2.98
C LEU A 117 -3.65 -17.81 2.54
N PRO A 118 -4.36 -18.89 2.93
CA PRO A 118 -5.80 -18.99 2.69
C PRO A 118 -6.57 -17.79 3.24
N ARG A 119 -7.58 -17.33 2.49
CA ARG A 119 -8.46 -16.25 2.94
C ARG A 119 -9.22 -16.65 4.20
N ASP A 120 -9.24 -15.76 5.19
CA ASP A 120 -9.95 -15.94 6.45
C ASP A 120 -11.31 -15.21 6.49
N GLY A 121 -11.71 -14.59 5.37
CA GLY A 121 -12.97 -13.87 5.23
C GLY A 121 -12.93 -12.42 5.70
N ARG A 122 -11.81 -11.95 6.25
CA ARG A 122 -11.66 -10.56 6.70
C ARG A 122 -11.65 -9.56 5.56
N ARG A 123 -12.03 -8.34 5.90
CA ARG A 123 -12.02 -7.15 5.07
C ARG A 123 -11.28 -6.03 5.79
N VAL A 124 -10.97 -4.95 5.08
CA VAL A 124 -10.26 -3.81 5.67
C VAL A 124 -11.02 -3.26 6.89
N ALA A 125 -12.36 -3.25 6.88
CA ALA A 125 -13.18 -2.82 8.02
C ALA A 125 -12.86 -3.55 9.34
N ASP A 126 -12.51 -4.84 9.28
CA ASP A 126 -12.21 -5.66 10.47
C ASP A 126 -10.85 -5.32 11.13
N TYR A 127 -10.12 -4.35 10.57
CA TYR A 127 -8.85 -3.83 11.10
C TYR A 127 -8.99 -2.43 11.72
N TRP A 128 -10.21 -1.90 11.81
CA TRP A 128 -10.55 -0.62 12.42
C TRP A 128 -11.59 -0.74 13.53
N TYR A 129 -12.58 -1.61 13.36
CA TYR A 129 -13.70 -1.83 14.26
C TYR A 129 -13.60 -3.20 14.92
#